data_AF-A0A8H8DP69-F1
#
_entry.id   AF-A0A8H8DP69-F1
#
_cell.length_a   1.000
_cell.length_b   1.000
_cell.length_c   1.000
_cell.angle_alpha   90.00
_cell.angle_beta   90.00
_cell.angle_gamma   90.00
#
_symmetry.space_group_name_H-M   'P 1'
#
loop_
_entity.id
_entity.type
_entity.pdbx_description
1 polymer ?
#
loop_
_entity_poly.entity_id
_entity_poly.type
_entity_poly.pdbx_seq_one_letter_code
_entity_poly.pdbx_strand_id
1 'polypeptide(L)'
;MVPKNAYNHRFIYTTAFAQIPNLMKLKYLRNVAESDTRQRKYSSELTNRKYHQLADNTIEKILHALERMQDEYPEKTIDVEYSQGVLTLNLGHYGTYVLNKQSPNKQIWVSSPISGPKRYDWIFSENEKDGKWIYLRDNGVLEDLLKTELKGIIGDLKL
;
A
#
# COMPACT_ATOMS: atom_id res chain seq x y z
N MET A 1 11.53 -27.42 9.34
CA MET A 1 11.63 -25.98 9.06
C MET A 1 10.60 -25.64 7.98
N VAL A 2 9.56 -24.89 8.34
CA VAL A 2 8.50 -24.47 7.41
C VAL A 2 8.85 -23.09 6.84
N PRO A 3 8.83 -22.86 5.51
CA PRO A 3 9.09 -21.53 4.98
C PRO A 3 7.99 -20.55 5.39
N LYS A 4 8.39 -19.43 6.02
CA LYS A 4 7.53 -18.30 6.37
C LYS A 4 7.14 -17.52 5.11
N ASN A 5 6.07 -17.93 4.43
CA ASN A 5 5.34 -17.07 3.48
C ASN A 5 3.86 -17.48 3.34
N ALA A 6 3.23 -17.83 4.46
CA ALA A 6 1.87 -18.40 4.50
C ALA A 6 0.71 -17.39 4.29
N TYR A 7 0.97 -16.10 4.07
CA TYR A 7 -0.11 -15.09 4.03
C TYR A 7 -0.68 -14.76 2.64
N ASN A 8 -0.30 -15.48 1.57
CA ASN A 8 -0.87 -15.26 0.22
C ASN A 8 -1.48 -16.50 -0.44
N HIS A 9 -1.64 -17.61 0.30
CA HIS A 9 -2.06 -18.90 -0.27
C HIS A 9 -3.53 -19.27 -0.09
N ARG A 10 -4.36 -18.41 0.52
CA ARG A 10 -5.76 -18.79 0.80
C ARG A 10 -6.64 -18.97 -0.46
N PHE A 11 -6.18 -18.57 -1.64
CA PHE A 11 -6.88 -18.78 -2.92
C PHE A 11 -6.37 -19.95 -3.77
N ILE A 12 -5.16 -20.47 -3.53
CA ILE A 12 -4.64 -21.60 -4.32
C ILE A 12 -5.20 -22.97 -3.85
N TYR A 13 -5.83 -23.00 -2.67
CA TYR A 13 -6.47 -24.19 -2.10
C TYR A 13 -7.99 -24.07 -1.98
N THR A 14 -8.61 -23.11 -2.69
CA THR A 14 -10.08 -23.10 -2.81
C THR A 14 -10.49 -24.01 -3.96
N THR A 15 -11.63 -24.68 -3.80
CA THR A 15 -12.26 -25.55 -4.81
C THR A 15 -12.45 -24.85 -6.17
N ALA A 16 -12.53 -23.51 -6.19
CA ALA A 16 -12.65 -22.70 -7.40
C ALA A 16 -11.40 -22.74 -8.30
N PHE A 17 -10.18 -22.81 -7.75
CA PHE A 17 -8.94 -22.79 -8.56
C PHE A 17 -8.67 -24.12 -9.29
N ALA A 18 -9.27 -25.21 -8.81
CA ALA A 18 -9.19 -26.53 -9.44
C ALA A 18 -10.05 -26.65 -10.71
N GLN A 19 -11.10 -25.84 -10.86
CA GLN A 19 -12.03 -25.87 -11.99
C GLN A 19 -11.62 -24.94 -13.16
N ILE A 20 -10.57 -24.14 -12.99
CA ILE A 20 -10.08 -23.21 -14.03
C ILE A 20 -9.33 -23.99 -15.13
N PRO A 21 -9.58 -23.72 -16.42
CA PRO A 21 -8.83 -24.32 -17.53
C PRO A 21 -7.31 -24.16 -17.38
N ASN A 22 -6.54 -25.20 -17.70
CA ASN A 22 -5.07 -25.22 -17.51
C ASN A 22 -4.35 -24.00 -18.12
N LEU A 23 -4.78 -23.53 -19.29
CA LEU A 23 -4.24 -22.33 -19.94
C LEU A 23 -4.42 -21.05 -19.09
N MET A 24 -5.58 -20.89 -18.45
CA MET A 24 -5.85 -19.75 -17.57
C MET A 24 -5.08 -19.88 -16.25
N LYS A 25 -4.93 -21.10 -15.73
CA LYS A 25 -4.12 -21.39 -14.54
C LYS A 25 -2.64 -21.06 -14.77
N LEU A 26 -2.09 -21.45 -15.92
CA LEU A 26 -0.71 -21.14 -16.32
C LEU A 26 -0.49 -19.63 -16.49
N LYS A 27 -1.40 -18.94 -17.18
CA LYS A 27 -1.35 -17.46 -17.31
C LYS A 27 -1.40 -16.77 -15.94
N TYR A 28 -2.28 -17.22 -15.05
CA TYR A 28 -2.38 -16.70 -13.69
C TYR A 28 -1.09 -16.90 -12.89
N LEU A 29 -0.56 -18.13 -12.87
CA LEU A 29 0.68 -18.46 -12.15
C LEU A 29 1.87 -17.67 -12.69
N ARG A 30 1.95 -17.50 -14.02
CA ARG A 30 2.98 -16.68 -14.68
C ARG A 30 2.89 -15.21 -14.24
N ASN A 31 1.70 -14.62 -14.28
CA ASN A 31 1.51 -13.23 -13.86
C ASN A 31 1.88 -13.01 -12.39
N VAL A 32 1.53 -13.98 -11.51
CA VAL A 32 1.94 -13.93 -10.09
C VAL A 32 3.46 -13.99 -9.95
N ALA A 33 4.14 -14.89 -10.67
CA ALA A 33 5.59 -14.99 -10.64
C ALA A 33 6.29 -13.74 -11.20
N GLU A 34 5.78 -13.16 -12.30
CA GLU A 34 6.28 -11.92 -12.87
C GLU A 34 6.08 -10.73 -11.92
N SER A 35 4.97 -10.68 -11.17
CA SER A 35 4.74 -9.63 -10.16
C SER A 35 5.70 -9.74 -8.96
N ASP A 36 5.94 -10.95 -8.44
CA ASP A 36 6.85 -11.18 -7.30
C ASP A 36 8.31 -10.88 -7.69
N THR A 37 8.72 -11.25 -8.90
CA THR A 37 10.06 -10.94 -9.41
C THR A 37 10.29 -9.44 -9.61
N ARG A 38 9.30 -8.71 -10.15
CA ARG A 38 9.36 -7.24 -10.25
C ARG A 38 9.45 -6.58 -8.86
N GLN A 39 8.64 -7.05 -7.91
CA GLN A 39 8.65 -6.55 -6.53
C GLN A 39 10.02 -6.69 -5.87
N ARG A 40 10.63 -7.87 -5.97
CA ARG A 40 11.98 -8.12 -5.43
C ARG A 40 13.04 -7.25 -6.09
N LYS A 41 12.93 -6.99 -7.41
CA LYS A 41 13.87 -6.15 -8.14
C LYS A 41 13.87 -4.71 -7.59
N TYR A 42 12.72 -4.04 -7.58
CA TYR A 42 12.63 -2.64 -7.12
C TYR A 42 13.02 -2.47 -5.64
N SER A 43 12.59 -3.40 -4.78
CA SER A 43 12.99 -3.42 -3.37
C SER A 43 14.50 -3.64 -3.19
N SER A 44 15.17 -4.36 -4.08
CA SER A 44 16.62 -4.62 -3.97
C SER A 44 17.49 -3.43 -4.38
N GLU A 45 17.05 -2.61 -5.33
CA GLU A 45 17.81 -1.49 -5.90
C GLU A 45 17.85 -0.26 -4.97
N LEU A 46 16.87 -0.10 -4.08
CA LEU A 46 16.80 1.04 -3.16
C LEU A 46 17.76 0.85 -1.97
N THR A 47 18.66 1.79 -1.68
CA THR A 47 19.45 1.71 -0.44
C THR A 47 18.55 1.91 0.78
N ASN A 48 18.89 1.30 1.93
CA ASN A 48 18.10 1.48 3.17
C ASN A 48 17.93 2.95 3.54
N ARG A 49 19.00 3.74 3.43
CA ARG A 49 18.95 5.18 3.71
C ARG A 49 17.95 5.89 2.79
N LYS A 50 17.99 5.62 1.48
CA LYS A 50 17.09 6.24 0.52
C LYS A 50 15.64 5.81 0.75
N TYR A 51 15.42 4.53 1.07
CA TYR A 51 14.10 4.03 1.46
C TYR A 51 13.53 4.83 2.63
N HIS A 52 14.29 4.94 3.73
CA HIS A 52 13.82 5.65 4.91
C HIS A 52 13.47 7.10 4.57
N GLN A 53 14.36 7.82 3.88
CA GLN A 53 14.09 9.20 3.45
C GLN A 53 12.79 9.33 2.63
N LEU A 54 12.58 8.44 1.65
CA LEU A 54 11.38 8.48 0.81
C LEU A 54 10.13 8.13 1.60
N ALA A 55 10.17 7.07 2.40
CA ALA A 55 9.03 6.60 3.18
C ALA A 55 8.64 7.60 4.28
N ASP A 56 9.61 8.18 4.97
CA ASP A 56 9.37 9.23 5.96
C ASP A 56 8.74 10.46 5.32
N ASN A 57 9.33 10.99 4.25
CA ASN A 57 8.77 12.14 3.54
C ASN A 57 7.34 11.89 3.04
N THR A 58 7.04 10.68 2.54
CA THR A 58 5.69 10.34 2.10
C THR A 58 4.71 10.27 3.27
N ILE A 59 5.07 9.58 4.36
CA ILE A 59 4.18 9.44 5.52
C ILE A 59 3.95 10.79 6.21
N GLU A 60 4.97 11.63 6.35
CA GLU A 60 4.84 12.99 6.90
C GLU A 60 3.91 13.86 6.06
N LYS A 61 4.00 13.81 4.73
CA LYS A 61 3.07 14.52 3.84
C LYS A 61 1.62 14.07 4.05
N ILE A 62 1.40 12.75 4.16
CA ILE A 62 0.08 12.18 4.40
C ILE A 62 -0.43 12.59 5.78
N LEU A 63 0.40 12.51 6.81
CA LEU A 63 0.09 12.93 8.18
C LEU A 63 -0.39 14.39 8.20
N HIS A 64 0.42 15.32 7.69
CA HIS A 64 0.07 16.74 7.68
C HIS A 64 -1.21 17.03 6.89
N ALA A 65 -1.47 16.30 5.81
CA ALA A 65 -2.70 16.46 5.04
C ALA A 65 -3.93 15.97 5.84
N LEU A 66 -3.80 14.86 6.57
CA LEU A 66 -4.89 14.32 7.40
C LEU A 66 -5.15 15.15 8.65
N GLU A 67 -4.10 15.64 9.32
CA GLU A 67 -4.21 16.59 10.45
C GLU A 67 -4.94 17.87 10.01
N ARG A 68 -4.60 18.41 8.83
CA ARG A 68 -5.33 19.55 8.28
C ARG A 68 -6.81 19.23 8.06
N MET A 69 -7.14 18.03 7.57
CA MET A 69 -8.54 17.64 7.39
C MET A 69 -9.27 17.49 8.72
N GLN A 70 -8.59 17.03 9.77
CA GLN A 70 -9.13 16.98 11.12
C GLN A 70 -9.49 18.39 11.63
N ASP A 71 -8.64 19.38 11.37
CA ASP A 71 -8.89 20.78 11.70
C ASP A 71 -9.98 21.44 10.83
N GLU A 72 -10.01 21.14 9.53
CA GLU A 72 -10.98 21.70 8.56
C GLU A 72 -12.40 21.16 8.76
N TYR A 73 -12.54 19.94 9.29
CA TYR A 73 -13.83 19.24 9.45
C TYR A 73 -14.03 18.71 10.88
N PRO A 74 -14.09 19.59 11.91
CA PRO A 74 -14.18 19.18 13.32
C PRO A 74 -15.47 18.40 13.65
N GLU A 75 -16.48 18.49 12.80
CA GLU A 75 -17.72 17.70 12.91
C GLU A 75 -17.56 16.22 12.51
N LYS A 76 -16.46 15.88 11.81
CA LYS A 76 -16.17 14.51 11.39
C LYS A 76 -15.31 13.81 12.43
N THR A 77 -15.55 12.51 12.60
CA THR A 77 -14.65 11.66 13.40
C THR A 77 -13.39 11.38 12.59
N ILE A 78 -12.38 12.22 12.76
CA ILE A 78 -11.05 12.05 12.18
C ILE A 78 -10.07 12.01 13.35
N ASP A 79 -9.38 10.89 13.50
CA ASP A 79 -8.33 10.72 14.50
C ASP A 79 -7.10 10.12 13.83
N VAL A 80 -5.97 10.83 13.92
CA VAL A 80 -4.73 10.53 13.19
C VAL A 80 -3.61 10.36 14.20
N GLU A 81 -2.94 9.22 14.16
CA GLU A 81 -1.79 8.92 15.02
C GLU A 81 -0.64 8.40 14.17
N TYR A 82 0.57 8.93 14.37
CA TYR A 82 1.80 8.38 13.77
C TYR A 82 2.80 7.99 14.85
N SER A 83 3.11 6.68 14.92
CA SER A 83 4.03 6.14 15.92
C SER A 83 4.81 4.95 15.37
N GLN A 84 6.12 4.92 15.62
CA GLN A 84 7.02 3.80 15.25
C GLN A 84 6.91 3.37 13.78
N GLY A 85 6.73 4.34 12.86
CA GLY A 85 6.61 4.06 11.43
C GLY A 85 5.23 3.54 11.01
N VAL A 86 4.23 3.61 11.89
CA VAL A 86 2.83 3.25 11.62
C VAL A 86 1.96 4.49 11.76
N LEU A 87 1.31 4.89 10.66
CA LEU A 87 0.27 5.91 10.64
C LEU A 87 -1.09 5.22 10.70
N THR A 88 -1.89 5.56 11.69
CA THR A 88 -3.26 5.09 11.88
C THR A 88 -4.20 6.25 11.67
N LEU A 89 -5.22 6.05 10.81
CA LEU A 89 -6.30 7.00 10.58
C LEU A 89 -7.61 6.30 10.94
N ASN A 90 -8.22 6.72 12.05
CA ASN A 90 -9.51 6.21 12.51
C ASN A 90 -10.63 7.17 12.07
N LEU A 91 -11.60 6.63 11.33
CA LEU A 91 -12.75 7.36 10.79
C LEU A 91 -14.08 6.93 11.41
N GLY A 92 -14.05 6.38 12.63
CA GLY A 92 -15.24 5.91 13.33
C GLY A 92 -15.91 4.75 12.59
N HIS A 93 -17.20 4.88 12.27
CA HIS A 93 -17.96 3.82 11.59
C HIS A 93 -17.50 3.54 10.15
N TYR A 94 -16.70 4.41 9.55
CA TYR A 94 -16.09 4.17 8.24
C TYR A 94 -14.84 3.28 8.30
N GLY A 95 -14.41 2.91 9.51
CA GLY A 95 -13.28 2.01 9.76
C GLY A 95 -11.96 2.72 9.96
N THR A 96 -10.90 1.92 9.99
CA THR A 96 -9.53 2.39 10.32
C THR A 96 -8.58 2.04 9.18
N TYR A 97 -7.86 3.05 8.71
CA TYR A 97 -6.75 2.91 7.77
C TYR A 97 -5.45 2.78 8.56
N VAL A 98 -4.57 1.88 8.10
CA VAL A 98 -3.23 1.72 8.68
C VAL A 98 -2.20 1.75 7.57
N LEU A 99 -1.28 2.71 7.63
CA LEU A 99 -0.11 2.81 6.76
C LEU A 99 1.13 2.45 7.57
N ASN A 100 1.95 1.53 7.09
CA ASN A 100 3.10 1.01 7.82
C ASN A 100 4.36 1.02 6.96
N LYS A 101 5.43 1.63 7.49
CA LYS A 101 6.79 1.56 6.94
C LYS A 101 7.38 0.17 7.16
N GLN A 102 7.33 -0.66 6.13
CA GLN A 102 7.88 -2.00 6.14
C GLN A 102 9.33 -2.00 5.70
N SER A 103 10.20 -1.56 6.62
CA SER A 103 11.63 -1.36 6.41
C SER A 103 12.37 -2.60 5.88
N PRO A 104 12.14 -3.83 6.38
CA PRO A 104 12.81 -5.02 5.85
C PRO A 104 12.54 -5.26 4.36
N ASN A 105 11.35 -4.87 3.90
CA ASN A 105 10.93 -5.04 2.50
C ASN A 105 11.14 -3.78 1.67
N LYS A 106 11.50 -2.65 2.30
CA LYS A 106 11.56 -1.31 1.67
C LYS A 106 10.25 -0.91 0.99
N GLN A 107 9.15 -1.14 1.69
CA GLN A 107 7.79 -0.88 1.21
C GLN A 107 6.98 0.01 2.15
N ILE A 108 5.87 0.54 1.65
CA ILE A 108 4.77 1.03 2.47
C ILE A 108 3.60 0.07 2.33
N TRP A 109 3.09 -0.43 3.45
CA TRP A 109 1.90 -1.28 3.45
C TRP A 109 0.70 -0.46 3.89
N VAL A 110 -0.42 -0.64 3.21
CA VAL A 110 -1.69 -0.01 3.53
C VAL A 110 -2.69 -1.09 3.87
N SER A 111 -3.39 -0.95 4.98
CA SER A 111 -4.63 -1.65 5.28
C SER A 111 -5.77 -0.65 5.14
N SER A 112 -6.55 -0.77 4.07
CA SER A 112 -7.76 0.02 3.87
C SER A 112 -9.00 -0.77 4.31
N PRO A 113 -9.96 -0.16 5.02
CA PRO A 113 -11.26 -0.79 5.29
C PRO A 113 -12.11 -0.99 4.03
N ILE A 114 -11.78 -0.30 2.92
CA ILE A 114 -12.49 -0.39 1.64
C ILE A 114 -11.84 -1.42 0.72
N SER A 115 -10.55 -1.26 0.43
CA SER A 115 -9.85 -2.08 -0.57
C SER A 115 -8.93 -3.16 0.01
N GLY A 116 -8.88 -3.29 1.34
CA GLY A 116 -8.07 -4.27 2.03
C GLY A 116 -6.56 -3.97 1.98
N PRO A 117 -5.71 -5.00 2.19
CA PRO A 117 -4.27 -4.81 2.30
C PRO A 117 -3.60 -4.63 0.92
N LYS A 118 -2.73 -3.63 0.81
CA LYS A 118 -1.88 -3.36 -0.37
C LYS A 118 -0.44 -3.08 0.04
N ARG A 119 0.51 -3.39 -0.85
CA ARG A 119 1.95 -3.22 -0.62
C ARG A 119 2.53 -2.40 -1.75
N TYR A 120 3.12 -1.27 -1.40
CA TYR A 120 3.63 -0.32 -2.37
C TYR A 120 5.15 -0.34 -2.41
N ASP A 121 5.67 -0.35 -3.62
CA ASP A 121 7.09 -0.28 -3.94
C ASP A 121 7.39 1.10 -4.53
N TRP A 122 8.55 1.66 -4.20
CA TRP A 122 8.98 2.91 -4.81
C TRP A 122 9.50 2.65 -6.22
N ILE A 123 8.86 3.25 -7.21
CA ILE A 123 9.24 3.17 -8.62
C ILE A 123 9.75 4.53 -9.05
N PHE A 124 11.02 4.59 -9.44
CA PHE A 124 11.61 5.80 -10.00
C PHE A 124 10.95 6.14 -11.34
N SER A 125 10.70 7.43 -11.56
CA SER A 125 10.38 7.97 -12.87
C SER A 125 11.62 7.96 -13.76
N GLU A 126 11.43 8.12 -15.07
CA GLU A 126 12.51 8.10 -16.08
C GLU A 126 13.65 9.09 -15.80
N ASN A 127 13.40 10.13 -14.99
CA ASN A 127 14.38 11.14 -14.64
C ASN A 127 15.16 10.85 -13.33
N GLU A 128 14.97 9.67 -12.70
CA GLU A 128 15.60 9.12 -11.48
C GLU A 128 15.58 10.01 -10.20
N LYS A 129 15.18 11.28 -10.31
CA LYS A 129 15.10 12.24 -9.19
C LYS A 129 13.81 12.12 -8.40
N ASP A 130 12.77 11.58 -9.03
CA ASP A 130 11.43 11.46 -8.47
C ASP A 130 10.84 10.08 -8.75
N GLY A 131 9.79 9.72 -8.04
CA GLY A 131 9.15 8.42 -8.15
C GLY A 131 7.81 8.36 -7.45
N LYS A 132 7.16 7.21 -7.51
CA LYS A 132 5.86 6.98 -6.90
C LYS A 132 5.83 5.65 -6.17
N TRP A 133 5.04 5.61 -5.10
CA TRP A 133 4.66 4.37 -4.44
C TRP A 133 3.60 3.66 -5.28
N ILE A 134 3.96 2.55 -5.92
CA ILE A 134 3.10 1.79 -6.84
C ILE A 134 2.78 0.42 -6.27
N TYR A 135 1.51 0.04 -6.33
CA TYR A 135 1.07 -1.32 -6.08
C TYR A 135 1.24 -2.14 -7.36
N LEU A 136 2.24 -3.03 -7.38
CA LEU A 136 2.64 -3.75 -8.58
C LEU A 136 1.60 -4.73 -9.14
N ARG A 137 0.52 -5.00 -8.39
CA ARG A 137 -0.53 -5.91 -8.83
C ARG A 137 -1.51 -5.28 -9.82
N ASP A 138 -1.80 -4.00 -9.66
CA ASP A 138 -2.76 -3.24 -10.48
C ASP A 138 -2.20 -1.90 -11.00
N ASN A 139 -0.93 -1.59 -10.70
CA ASN A 139 -0.25 -0.33 -10.98
C ASN A 139 -0.88 0.90 -10.31
N GLY A 140 -1.71 0.71 -9.29
CA GLY A 140 -2.31 1.79 -8.52
C GLY A 140 -1.26 2.58 -7.74
N VAL A 141 -1.41 3.91 -7.71
CA VAL A 141 -0.56 4.81 -6.95
C VAL A 141 -1.12 4.95 -5.53
N LEU A 142 -0.24 4.98 -4.52
CA LEU A 142 -0.63 5.16 -3.11
C LEU A 142 -1.46 6.43 -2.90
N GLU A 143 -0.99 7.56 -3.42
CA GLU A 143 -1.66 8.85 -3.25
C GLU A 143 -3.05 8.87 -3.89
N ASP A 144 -3.18 8.29 -5.09
CA ASP A 144 -4.45 8.24 -5.81
C ASP A 144 -5.45 7.32 -5.09
N LEU A 145 -4.98 6.24 -4.47
CA LEU A 145 -5.80 5.41 -3.61
C LEU A 145 -6.40 6.23 -2.47
N LEU A 146 -5.55 6.89 -1.68
CA LEU A 146 -5.99 7.65 -0.50
C LEU A 146 -6.92 8.80 -0.91
N LYS A 147 -6.56 9.56 -1.95
CA LYS A 147 -7.40 10.63 -2.50
C LYS A 147 -8.77 10.11 -2.91
N THR A 148 -8.82 8.98 -3.61
CA THR A 148 -10.08 8.40 -4.11
C THR A 148 -10.97 7.88 -2.97
N GLU A 149 -10.39 7.09 -2.06
CA GLU A 149 -11.15 6.45 -0.98
C GLU A 149 -11.62 7.46 0.07
N LEU A 150 -10.79 8.46 0.41
CA LEU A 150 -11.12 9.44 1.44
C LEU A 150 -12.05 10.56 0.95
N LYS A 151 -12.09 10.83 -0.37
CA LYS A 151 -12.98 11.84 -0.96
C LYS A 151 -14.45 11.66 -0.57
N GLY A 152 -14.93 10.41 -0.58
CA GLY A 152 -16.31 10.09 -0.24
C GLY A 152 -16.62 10.10 1.27
N ILE A 153 -15.59 10.13 2.13
CA ILE A 153 -15.74 10.01 3.58
C ILE A 153 -15.48 11.35 4.25
N ILE A 154 -14.28 11.88 4.06
CA ILE A 154 -13.78 13.06 4.78
C ILE A 154 -13.52 14.26 3.87
N GLY A 155 -13.48 14.08 2.55
CA GLY A 155 -13.32 15.15 1.57
C GLY A 155 -12.03 15.04 0.76
N ASP A 156 -11.71 16.06 -0.02
CA ASP A 156 -10.55 16.03 -0.92
C ASP A 156 -9.23 16.12 -0.15
N LEU A 157 -8.47 15.03 -0.13
CA LEU A 157 -7.13 14.97 0.47
C LEU A 157 -6.11 15.74 -0.39
N LYS A 158 -5.47 16.75 0.21
CA LYS A 158 -4.46 17.63 -0.44
C LYS A 158 -3.04 17.20 -0.08
N LEU A 159 -2.44 16.36 -0.93
CA LEU A 159 -1.03 15.89 -0.87
C LEU A 159 -0.13 16.66 -1.83
#